data_AF-J6UHL6-F1
#
_entry.id   AF-J6UHL6-F1
#
_cell.length_a   1.000
_cell.length_b   1.000
_cell.length_c   1.000
_cell.angle_alpha   90.00
_cell.angle_beta   90.00
_cell.angle_gamma   90.00
#
_symmetry.space_group_name_H-M   'P 1'
#
loop_
_entity.id
_entity.type
_entity.pdbx_description
1 polymer ?
#
loop_
_entity_poly.entity_id
_entity_poly.type
_entity_poly.pdbx_seq_one_letter_code
_entity_poly.pdbx_strand_id
1 'polypeptide(L)'
;MEHLRPNYLRDVAYISRDWIEAHGLHPAVGVAIEVAAEIELPDDRSPSEIVAAPTDEERTIIERLVRSYIASGVFPPSADGTYGFAEWEFSVEPR
;
A
#
# COMPACT_ATOMS: atom_id res chain seq x y z
N MET A 1 14.51 15.10 31.53
CA MET A 1 14.36 15.71 30.19
C MET A 1 15.59 15.27 29.41
N GLU A 2 15.53 14.55 28.30
CA GLU A 2 14.44 14.11 27.43
C GLU A 2 15.05 12.90 26.70
N HIS A 3 14.65 11.68 27.04
CA HIS A 3 14.82 10.58 26.09
C HIS A 3 13.51 10.51 25.33
N LEU A 4 13.36 11.42 24.38
CA LEU A 4 12.48 11.18 23.25
C LEU A 4 12.93 9.84 22.68
N ARG A 5 12.14 8.78 22.89
CA ARG A 5 12.08 7.68 21.94
C ARG A 5 11.47 8.33 20.69
N PRO A 6 12.26 8.66 19.66
CA PRO A 6 11.84 9.51 18.56
C PRO A 6 11.05 8.60 17.58
N ASN A 7 9.75 8.74 17.32
CA ASN A 7 8.99 9.98 17.22
C ASN A 7 9.85 11.11 16.57
N TYR A 8 10.79 10.94 15.61
CA TYR A 8 10.71 10.30 14.29
C TYR A 8 9.38 9.59 14.03
N LEU A 9 8.26 10.31 14.06
CA LEU A 9 7.82 11.12 12.93
C LEU A 9 7.77 10.17 11.73
N ARG A 10 6.62 9.59 11.42
CA ARG A 10 5.54 10.34 10.75
C ARG A 10 6.04 11.22 9.59
N ASP A 11 7.24 11.00 9.09
CA ASP A 11 7.69 11.60 7.86
C ASP A 11 7.02 10.82 6.72
N VAL A 12 5.71 11.05 6.54
CA VAL A 12 4.83 10.52 5.47
C VAL A 12 4.05 9.23 5.80
N ALA A 13 3.56 9.05 7.05
CA ALA A 13 2.68 7.90 7.43
C ALA A 13 1.20 8.03 6.99
N TYR A 14 0.91 8.98 6.11
CA TYR A 14 0.01 8.68 5.00
C TYR A 14 0.94 8.66 3.80
N ILE A 15 0.99 7.56 3.06
CA ILE A 15 1.36 7.64 1.66
C ILE A 15 0.38 8.63 1.05
N SER A 16 0.76 9.90 1.02
CA SER A 16 -0.14 10.94 0.57
C SER A 16 -0.54 10.60 -0.86
N ARG A 17 -1.71 11.07 -1.26
CA ARG A 17 -2.10 10.96 -2.66
C ARG A 17 -0.97 11.41 -3.61
N ASP A 18 -0.25 12.47 -3.23
CA ASP A 18 0.89 12.98 -4.00
C ASP A 18 2.07 11.98 -4.04
N TRP A 19 2.34 11.25 -2.96
CA TRP A 19 3.37 10.21 -2.95
C TRP A 19 2.97 9.01 -3.81
N ILE A 20 1.72 8.55 -3.69
CA ILE A 20 1.14 7.48 -4.54
C ILE A 20 1.31 7.86 -6.01
N GLU A 21 0.89 9.07 -6.37
CA GLU A 21 0.99 9.60 -7.74
C GLU A 21 2.46 9.74 -8.18
N ALA A 22 3.35 10.22 -7.31
CA ALA A 22 4.78 10.34 -7.62
C ALA A 22 5.48 8.98 -7.84
N HIS A 23 4.96 7.91 -7.24
CA HIS A 23 5.47 6.54 -7.42
C HIS A 23 4.70 5.76 -8.51
N GLY A 24 3.77 6.41 -9.22
CA GLY A 24 3.00 5.78 -10.28
C GLY A 24 2.05 4.68 -9.78
N LEU A 25 1.72 4.68 -8.49
CA LEU A 25 0.85 3.68 -7.90
C LEU A 25 -0.62 4.00 -8.16
N HIS A 26 -1.44 2.96 -8.31
CA HIS A 26 -2.88 3.14 -8.25
C HIS A 26 -3.29 3.51 -6.80
N PRO A 27 -4.24 4.43 -6.57
CA PRO A 27 -4.66 4.83 -5.21
C PRO A 27 -5.09 3.65 -4.32
N ALA A 28 -5.77 2.66 -4.90
CA ALA A 28 -6.14 1.44 -4.18
C ALA A 28 -4.93 0.67 -3.64
N VAL A 29 -3.81 0.66 -4.36
CA VAL A 29 -2.56 -0.02 -3.95
C VAL A 29 -1.91 0.74 -2.81
N GLY A 30 -1.80 2.07 -2.91
CA GLY A 30 -1.23 2.88 -1.83
C GLY A 30 -2.00 2.73 -0.53
N VAL A 31 -3.34 2.79 -0.57
CA VAL A 31 -4.18 2.60 0.61
C VAL A 31 -4.11 1.17 1.16
N ALA A 32 -4.05 0.15 0.30
CA ALA A 32 -3.89 -1.23 0.75
C ALA A 32 -2.57 -1.45 1.50
N ILE A 33 -1.48 -0.79 1.08
CA ILE A 33 -0.18 -0.85 1.75
C ILE A 33 -0.25 -0.19 3.13
N GLU A 34 -0.91 0.96 3.25
CA GLU A 34 -1.13 1.60 4.55
C GLU A 34 -1.90 0.68 5.49
N VAL A 35 -3.00 0.10 5.01
CA VAL A 35 -3.84 -0.80 5.81
C VAL A 35 -3.08 -2.07 6.21
N ALA A 36 -2.28 -2.64 5.30
CA ALA A 36 -1.44 -3.79 5.61
C ALA A 36 -0.42 -3.44 6.70
N ALA A 37 0.28 -2.31 6.58
CA ALA A 37 1.29 -1.84 7.54
C ALA A 37 0.72 -1.57 8.94
N GLU A 38 -0.49 -1.00 9.02
CA GLU A 38 -1.07 -0.56 10.30
C GLU A 38 -1.89 -1.64 11.02
N ILE A 39 -2.45 -2.61 10.29
CA ILE A 39 -3.44 -3.55 10.86
C ILE A 39 -2.98 -5.01 10.81
N GLU A 40 -2.26 -5.42 9.76
CA GLU A 40 -2.08 -6.85 9.45
C GLU A 40 -0.62 -7.34 9.52
N LEU A 41 0.37 -6.48 9.70
CA LEU A 41 1.79 -6.85 9.64
C LEU A 41 2.51 -6.76 11.00
N PRO A 42 3.57 -7.57 11.22
CA PRO A 42 4.31 -7.60 12.48
C PRO A 42 5.11 -6.31 12.68
N ASP A 43 4.57 -5.40 13.50
CA ASP A 43 5.12 -4.26 14.28
C ASP A 43 6.29 -3.37 13.76
N ASP A 44 7.00 -3.69 12.67
CA ASP A 44 8.33 -3.11 12.38
C ASP A 44 8.58 -2.68 10.91
N ARG A 45 7.59 -2.75 9.98
CA ARG A 45 7.80 -2.33 8.57
C ARG A 45 6.92 -1.16 8.15
N SER A 46 7.58 -0.11 7.66
CA SER A 46 6.92 1.06 7.10
C SER A 46 6.36 0.81 5.70
N PRO A 47 5.35 1.58 5.24
CA PRO A 47 4.85 1.52 3.87
C PRO A 47 5.93 1.67 2.79
N SER A 48 6.93 2.52 3.02
CA SER A 48 8.04 2.70 2.07
C SER A 48 8.93 1.46 1.97
N GLU A 49 9.15 0.74 3.08
CA GLU A 49 9.91 -0.52 3.07
C GLU A 49 9.12 -1.62 2.36
N ILE A 50 7.81 -1.68 2.59
CA ILE A 50 6.92 -2.60 1.87
C ILE A 50 6.98 -2.28 0.37
N VAL A 51 6.84 -1.01 -0.02
CA VAL A 51 6.92 -0.60 -1.43
C VAL A 51 8.26 -0.94 -2.05
N ALA A 52 9.37 -0.81 -1.34
CA ALA A 52 10.69 -1.12 -1.88
C ALA A 52 10.92 -2.63 -2.07
N ALA A 53 10.42 -3.46 -1.15
CA ALA A 53 10.62 -4.90 -1.17
C ALA A 53 9.51 -5.62 -0.36
N PRO A 54 8.36 -5.94 -0.99
CA PRO A 54 7.28 -6.60 -0.28
C PRO A 54 7.57 -8.10 -0.11
N THR A 55 7.24 -8.65 1.05
CA THR A 55 7.24 -10.11 1.30
C THR A 55 6.05 -10.78 0.59
N ASP A 56 6.09 -12.09 0.41
CA ASP A 56 4.98 -12.82 -0.21
C ASP A 56 3.67 -12.74 0.59
N GLU A 57 3.77 -12.64 1.92
CA GLU A 57 2.61 -12.43 2.80
C GLU A 57 2.00 -11.04 2.61
N GLU A 58 2.85 -10.00 2.59
CA GLU A 58 2.42 -8.62 2.32
C GLU A 58 1.74 -8.50 0.96
N ARG A 59 2.32 -9.11 -0.08
CA ARG A 59 1.74 -9.16 -1.44
C ARG A 59 0.34 -9.77 -1.41
N THR A 60 0.17 -10.88 -0.70
CA THR A 60 -1.11 -11.59 -0.59
C THR A 60 -2.17 -10.72 0.10
N ILE A 61 -1.81 -10.05 1.19
CA ILE A 61 -2.70 -9.15 1.93
C ILE A 61 -3.10 -7.96 1.07
N ILE A 62 -2.11 -7.30 0.44
CA ILE A 62 -2.33 -6.11 -0.39
C ILE A 62 -3.21 -6.46 -1.60
N GLU A 63 -2.93 -7.57 -2.28
CA GLU A 63 -3.74 -8.03 -3.40
C GLU A 63 -5.20 -8.25 -2.98
N ARG A 64 -5.43 -8.92 -1.83
CA ARG A 64 -6.78 -9.13 -1.30
C ARG A 64 -7.51 -7.81 -1.03
N LEU A 65 -6.82 -6.85 -0.42
CA LEU A 65 -7.38 -5.53 -0.12
C LEU A 65 -7.73 -4.76 -1.40
N VAL A 66 -6.82 -4.70 -2.37
CA VAL A 66 -7.05 -4.04 -3.66
C VAL A 66 -8.25 -4.67 -4.37
N ARG A 67 -8.32 -6.01 -4.45
CA ARG A 67 -9.47 -6.72 -5.03
C ARG A 67 -10.78 -6.33 -4.34
N SER A 68 -10.78 -6.22 -3.01
CA SER A 68 -11.96 -5.83 -2.23
C SER A 68 -12.39 -4.39 -2.52
N TYR A 69 -11.44 -3.45 -2.59
CA TYR A 69 -11.76 -2.04 -2.87
C TYR A 69 -12.29 -1.81 -4.28
N ILE A 70 -11.74 -2.50 -5.28
CA ILE A 70 -12.24 -2.43 -6.65
C ILE A 70 -13.62 -3.07 -6.76
N ALA A 71 -13.83 -4.25 -6.18
CA ALA A 71 -15.11 -4.94 -6.23
C ALA A 71 -16.24 -4.19 -5.49
N SER A 72 -15.90 -3.40 -4.46
CA SER A 72 -16.85 -2.57 -3.72
C SER A 72 -17.06 -1.18 -4.33
N GLY A 73 -16.28 -0.80 -5.35
CA GLY A 73 -16.35 0.52 -5.98
C GLY A 73 -15.79 1.66 -5.13
N VAL A 74 -14.99 1.36 -4.10
CA VAL A 74 -14.29 2.37 -3.29
C VAL A 74 -13.27 3.14 -4.13
N PHE A 75 -12.59 2.44 -5.04
CA PHE A 75 -11.75 3.05 -6.06
C PHE A 75 -12.23 2.63 -7.46
N PRO A 76 -12.11 3.51 -8.47
CA PRO A 76 -12.27 3.09 -9.85
C PRO A 76 -11.19 2.06 -10.22
N PRO A 77 -11.45 1.12 -11.14
CA PRO A 77 -10.42 0.22 -11.65
C PRO A 77 -9.37 0.97 -12.47
N SER A 78 -8.14 0.44 -12.48
CA SER A 78 -7.11 0.86 -13.44
C SER A 78 -7.53 0.57 -14.88
N ALA A 79 -6.99 1.31 -15.85
CA ALA A 79 -7.43 1.26 -17.25
C ALA A 79 -7.20 -0.12 -17.91
N ASP A 80 -6.16 -0.83 -17.50
CA ASP A 80 -5.77 -2.16 -17.98
C ASP A 80 -6.06 -3.28 -16.97
N GLY A 81 -6.62 -2.93 -15.80
CA GLY A 81 -6.88 -3.88 -14.71
C GLY A 81 -5.63 -4.37 -13.98
N THR A 82 -4.46 -3.76 -14.22
CA THR A 82 -3.20 -4.12 -13.57
C THR A 82 -2.91 -3.20 -12.38
N TYR A 83 -2.32 -3.77 -11.33
CA TYR A 83 -1.95 -3.12 -10.08
C TYR A 83 -0.60 -3.67 -9.63
N GLY A 84 0.24 -2.87 -8.99
CA GLY A 84 1.56 -3.34 -8.58
C GLY A 84 2.49 -2.25 -8.09
N PHE A 85 3.67 -2.67 -7.64
CA PHE A 85 4.81 -1.84 -7.21
C PHE A 85 6.07 -2.70 -7.08
N ALA A 86 7.27 -2.08 -7.09
CA ALA A 86 8.59 -2.74 -7.00
C ALA A 86 8.71 -4.04 -7.83
N GLU A 87 8.48 -3.91 -9.14
CA GLU A 87 8.58 -5.01 -10.13
C GLU A 87 7.60 -6.17 -9.88
N TRP A 88 6.70 -6.05 -8.91
CA TRP A 88 5.61 -6.98 -8.66
C TRP A 88 4.29 -6.38 -9.17
N GLU A 89 3.55 -7.17 -9.95
CA GLU A 89 2.26 -6.78 -10.51
C GLU A 89 1.27 -7.95 -10.43
N PHE A 90 -0.02 -7.60 -10.37
CA PHE A 90 -1.14 -8.53 -10.43
C PHE A 90 -2.32 -7.88 -11.15
N SER A 91 -3.21 -8.71 -11.69
CA SER A 91 -4.40 -8.24 -12.40
C SER A 91 -5.69 -8.53 -11.62
N VAL A 92 -6.62 -7.58 -11.65
CA VAL A 92 -7.98 -7.72 -11.15
C VAL A 92 -8.94 -7.66 -12.32
N GLU A 93 -9.65 -8.75 -12.58
CA GLU A 93 -10.69 -8.77 -13.62
C GLU A 93 -11.86 -7.87 -13.19
N PRO A 94 -12.23 -6.86 -13.99
CA PRO A 94 -13.46 -6.12 -13.77
C PRO A 94 -14.64 -7.08 -14.01
N ARG A 95 -15.53 -7.18 -13.01
CA ARG A 95 -16.78 -7.94 -13.13
C ARG A 95 -17.78 -7.26 -14.04
#